data_AF-A0A352JSE9-F1
#
_entry.id   AF-A0A352JSE9-F1
#
_cell.length_a   1.000
_cell.length_b   1.000
_cell.length_c   1.000
_cell.angle_alpha   90.00
_cell.angle_beta   90.00
_cell.angle_gamma   90.00
#
_symmetry.space_group_name_H-M   'P 1'
#
loop_
_entity.id
_entity.type
_entity.pdbx_description
1 polymer ?
#
loop_
_entity_poly.entity_id
_entity_poly.type
_entity_poly.pdbx_seq_one_letter_code
_entity_poly.pdbx_strand_id
1 'polypeptide(L)' 'VTAPQYLLLTECPRGDNIAADNPNRQMLRLCSVRCPHMNLITLESTLSALENNRFQINLPDDIISRARASLDRMLEIG' A
#
# COMPACT_ATOMS: atom_id res chain seq x y z
N VAL A 1 -4.63 24.41 -7.39
CA VAL A 1 -4.42 24.47 -8.86
C VAL A 1 -5.37 23.48 -9.51
N THR A 2 -6.28 23.93 -10.36
CA THR A 2 -7.23 23.04 -11.07
C THR A 2 -6.68 22.72 -12.45
N ALA A 3 -5.93 21.62 -12.56
CA ALA A 3 -5.51 21.10 -13.85
C ALA A 3 -6.67 20.33 -14.51
N PRO A 4 -6.78 20.37 -15.86
CA PRO A 4 -7.78 19.60 -16.59
C PRO A 4 -7.51 18.09 -16.55
N GLN A 5 -6.25 17.67 -16.44
CA GLN A 5 -5.81 16.27 -16.43
C GLN A 5 -4.64 16.06 -15.46
N TYR A 6 -4.52 14.85 -14.93
CA TYR A 6 -3.47 14.42 -14.00
C TYR A 6 -2.81 13.14 -14.50
N LEU A 7 -1.49 13.04 -14.36
CA LEU A 7 -0.73 11.81 -14.62
C LEU A 7 -0.24 11.25 -13.28
N LEU A 8 -0.60 10.00 -12.98
CA LEU A 8 -0.15 9.32 -11.76
C LEU A 8 1.06 8.45 -12.06
N LEU A 9 2.23 8.87 -11.54
CA LEU A 9 3.50 8.15 -11.65
C LEU A 9 3.73 7.31 -10.39
N THR A 10 2.95 6.23 -10.28
CA THR A 10 3.02 5.29 -9.17
C THR A 10 2.47 3.94 -9.64
N GLU A 11 2.56 2.94 -8.79
CA GLU A 11 1.95 1.62 -8.94
C GLU A 11 0.45 1.69 -9.31
N CYS A 12 0.00 0.84 -10.25
CA CYS A 12 -1.39 0.80 -10.73
C CYS A 12 -2.44 0.77 -9.60
N PRO A 13 -2.33 -0.09 -8.56
CA PRO A 13 -3.32 -0.13 -7.49
C PRO A 13 -3.43 1.19 -6.71
N ARG A 14 -2.31 1.91 -6.54
CA ARG A 14 -2.35 3.24 -5.91
C ARG A 14 -3.07 4.24 -6.79
N GLY A 15 -2.89 4.15 -8.11
CA GLY A 15 -3.63 4.94 -9.09
C GLY A 15 -5.14 4.64 -9.08
N ASP A 16 -5.53 3.38 -8.91
CA ASP A 16 -6.94 2.98 -8.76
C ASP A 16 -7.56 3.60 -7.51
N ASN A 17 -6.88 3.51 -6.36
CA ASN A 17 -7.37 4.10 -5.12
C ASN A 17 -7.51 5.64 -5.23
N ILE A 18 -6.52 6.35 -5.80
CA ILE A 18 -6.59 7.81 -5.98
C ILE A 18 -7.76 8.21 -6.89
N ALA A 19 -8.01 7.45 -7.96
CA ALA A 19 -9.12 7.69 -8.87
C ALA A 19 -10.48 7.44 -8.19
N ALA A 20 -10.58 6.40 -7.36
CA ALA A 20 -11.77 6.12 -6.57
C ALA A 20 -12.09 7.24 -5.58
N ASP A 21 -11.07 7.80 -4.92
CA ASP A 21 -11.21 8.93 -4.00
C ASP A 21 -11.55 10.25 -4.71
N ASN A 22 -11.34 10.34 -6.04
CA ASN A 22 -11.49 11.56 -6.83
C ASN A 22 -12.24 11.32 -8.15
N PRO A 23 -13.51 10.86 -8.10
CA PRO A 23 -14.24 10.37 -9.27
C PRO A 23 -14.46 11.44 -10.36
N ASN A 24 -14.43 12.71 -10.00
CA ASN A 24 -14.67 13.84 -10.91
C ASN A 24 -13.38 14.35 -11.61
N ARG A 25 -12.23 13.72 -11.39
CA ARG A 25 -10.94 14.14 -11.96
C ARG A 25 -10.54 13.23 -13.12
N GLN A 26 -10.06 13.80 -14.21
CA GLN A 26 -9.52 13.03 -15.32
C GLN A 26 -8.07 12.62 -15.03
N MET A 27 -7.81 11.33 -14.95
CA MET A 27 -6.49 10.79 -14.58
C MET A 27 -5.97 9.78 -15.61
N LEU A 28 -4.70 9.93 -16.00
CA LEU A 28 -3.91 8.93 -16.70
C LEU A 28 -3.06 8.15 -15.68
N ARG A 29 -3.06 6.82 -15.78
CA ARG A 29 -2.43 5.92 -14.80
C ARG A 29 -1.51 4.93 -15.52
N LEU A 30 -0.44 4.52 -14.86
CA LEU A 30 0.50 3.51 -15.37
C LEU A 30 -0.02 2.08 -15.11
N CYS A 31 -1.15 1.70 -15.72
CA CYS A 31 -1.78 0.41 -15.45
C CYS A 31 -0.94 -0.83 -15.84
N SER A 32 0.14 -0.64 -16.60
CA SER A 32 1.11 -1.69 -16.92
C SER A 32 2.20 -1.89 -15.85
N VAL A 33 2.32 -0.96 -14.89
CA VAL A 33 3.32 -1.01 -13.82
C VAL A 33 2.67 -1.56 -12.56
N ARG A 34 3.09 -2.77 -12.20
CA ARG A 34 2.71 -3.40 -10.95
C ARG A 34 3.88 -4.15 -10.33
N CYS A 35 4.12 -3.94 -9.06
CA CYS A 35 5.05 -4.72 -8.26
C CYS A 35 4.62 -6.21 -8.25
N PRO A 36 5.48 -7.15 -8.69
CA PRO A 36 5.14 -8.56 -8.75
C PRO A 36 4.84 -9.15 -7.37
N HIS A 37 5.42 -8.58 -6.30
CA HIS A 37 5.19 -9.05 -4.93
C HIS A 37 3.83 -8.63 -4.37
N MET A 38 3.31 -7.45 -4.72
CA MET A 38 1.96 -7.05 -4.29
C MET A 38 0.88 -7.94 -4.89
N ASN A 39 1.12 -8.51 -6.07
CA ASN A 39 0.21 -9.44 -6.73
C ASN A 39 0.09 -10.82 -6.09
N LEU A 40 0.94 -11.15 -5.11
CA LEU A 40 0.87 -12.43 -4.42
C LEU A 40 -0.33 -12.51 -3.47
N ILE A 41 -0.90 -11.36 -3.09
CA ILE A 41 -2.04 -11.27 -2.19
C ILE A 41 -3.33 -11.30 -3.03
N THR A 42 -4.13 -12.34 -2.85
CA THR A 42 -5.42 -12.55 -3.54
C THR A 42 -6.57 -12.61 -2.53
N LEU A 43 -7.82 -12.53 -3.00
CA LEU A 43 -8.99 -12.64 -2.12
C LEU A 43 -9.08 -14.03 -1.47
N GLU A 44 -8.77 -15.08 -2.21
CA GLU A 44 -8.80 -16.47 -1.74
C GLU A 44 -7.72 -16.72 -0.69
N SER A 45 -6.49 -16.24 -0.93
CA SER A 45 -5.40 -16.35 0.04
C SER A 45 -5.67 -15.52 1.30
N THR A 46 -6.28 -14.34 1.16
CA THR A 46 -6.69 -13.50 2.29
C THR A 46 -7.78 -14.17 3.12
N LEU A 47 -8.80 -14.75 2.48
CA LEU A 47 -9.84 -15.52 3.19
C LEU A 47 -9.23 -16.68 3.97
N SER A 48 -8.39 -17.50 3.32
CA SER A 48 -7.73 -18.63 3.97
C SER A 48 -6.82 -18.19 5.13
N ALA A 49 -6.12 -17.06 4.98
CA ALA A 49 -5.30 -16.47 6.03
C ALA A 49 -6.13 -16.12 7.27
N LEU A 50 -7.31 -15.50 7.08
CA LEU A 50 -8.23 -15.13 8.16
C LEU A 50 -8.84 -16.36 8.85
N GLU A 51 -9.33 -17.33 8.09
CA GLU A 51 -9.94 -18.56 8.64
C GLU A 51 -8.96 -19.37 9.50
N ASN A 52 -7.67 -19.36 9.14
CA ASN A 52 -6.64 -20.15 9.80
C ASN A 52 -5.74 -19.31 10.72
N ASN A 53 -6.03 -18.02 10.91
CA ASN A 53 -5.21 -17.06 11.66
C ASN A 53 -3.71 -17.15 11.33
N ARG A 54 -3.38 -17.17 10.03
CA ARG A 54 -2.02 -17.33 9.51
C ARG A 54 -1.77 -16.31 8.39
N PHE A 55 -0.54 -15.89 8.13
CA PHE A 55 0.70 -16.30 8.76
C PHE A 55 1.07 -15.35 9.90
N GLN A 56 1.41 -15.88 11.07
CA GLN A 56 1.91 -15.05 12.17
C GLN A 56 3.30 -14.52 11.85
N ILE A 57 3.47 -13.20 11.97
CA ILE A 57 4.75 -12.52 11.76
C ILE A 57 5.39 -12.34 13.13
N ASN A 58 6.45 -13.10 13.40
CA ASN A 58 7.23 -13.02 14.63
C ASN A 58 8.63 -12.48 14.33
N LEU A 59 9.13 -11.60 15.19
CA LEU A 59 10.46 -11.00 15.09
C LEU A 59 11.11 -11.00 16.49
N PRO A 60 12.45 -11.08 16.59
CA PRO A 60 13.17 -10.88 17.84
C PRO A 60 12.89 -9.52 18.50
N ASP A 61 12.81 -9.50 19.84
CA ASP A 61 12.49 -8.29 20.61
C ASP A 61 13.47 -7.14 20.38
N ASP A 62 14.75 -7.45 20.17
CA ASP A 62 15.79 -6.45 19.92
C ASP A 62 15.59 -5.74 18.57
N ILE A 63 15.15 -6.47 17.54
CA ILE A 63 14.81 -5.92 16.22
C ILE A 63 13.58 -5.01 16.35
N ILE A 64 12.54 -5.46 17.05
CA ILE A 64 11.32 -4.68 17.26
C ILE A 64 11.64 -3.36 17.98
N SER A 65 12.40 -3.43 19.08
CA SER A 65 12.77 -2.26 19.87
C SER A 65 13.55 -1.22 19.06
N ARG A 66 14.57 -1.66 18.30
CA ARG A 66 15.37 -0.75 17.47
C ARG A 66 14.58 -0.14 16.32
N ALA A 67 13.78 -0.94 15.62
CA ALA A 67 12.97 -0.46 14.49
C ALA A 67 11.90 0.54 14.95
N ARG A 68 11.26 0.26 16.10
CA ARG A 68 10.24 1.12 16.70
C ARG A 68 10.78 2.52 17.02
N ALA A 69 11.98 2.63 17.59
CA ALA A 69 12.58 3.93 17.91
C ALA A 69 12.71 4.86 16.68
N SER A 70 13.05 4.31 15.51
CA SER A 70 13.12 5.09 14.26
C SER A 70 11.73 5.51 13.75
N LEU A 71 10.75 4.60 13.86
CA LEU A 71 9.37 4.87 13.45
C LEU A 71 8.71 5.91 14.36
N ASP A 72 8.91 5.82 15.68
CA ASP A 72 8.35 6.77 16.65
C ASP A 72 8.85 8.19 16.37
N ARG A 73 10.16 8.36 16.11
CA ARG A 73 10.73 9.67 15.72
C ARG A 73 10.16 10.22 14.41
N MET A 74 9.91 9.36 13.42
CA MET A 74 9.27 9.77 12.16
C MET A 74 7.83 10.24 12.43
N LEU A 75 7.07 9.50 13.23
CA LEU A 75 5.68 9.83 13.56
C LEU A 75 5.54 11.09 14.43
N GLU A 76 6.52 11.39 15.28
CA GLU A 76 6.56 12.62 16.08
C GLU A 76 6.67 13.90 15.23
N ILE A 77 7.19 13.79 13.99
CA ILE A 77 7.41 14.95 13.10
C ILE A 77 6.47 15.02 11.89
N GLY A 78 5.89 13.90 11.45
CA GLY A 78 4.93 13.84 10.33
C GLY A 78 5.58 13.69 8.95
#